data_AF-A0A1E5AK36-F1
#
_entry.id   AF-A0A1E5AK36-F1
#
_cell.length_a   1.000
_cell.length_b   1.000
_cell.length_c   1.000
_cell.angle_alpha   90.00
_cell.angle_beta   90.00
_cell.angle_gamma   90.00
#
_symmetry.space_group_name_H-M   'P 1'
#
loop_
_entity.id
_entity.type
_entity.pdbx_description
1 polymer ?
#
loop_
_entity_poly.entity_id
_entity_poly.type
_entity_poly.pdbx_seq_one_letter_code
_entity_poly.pdbx_strand_id
1 'polypeptide(L)'
;MTHDDAIAGNLAALGARQTVFRDGKRVISNGCFPPPLPAILQEIATTVLQRQLCFHAGDSHLALVVSERRLMSLVSASSDLAEAQPLIGTALSHDQPEVLEAVAAAMVRLAQMEQPVLVETGFAAAAADSGLGSLGLPLTMLEEIMDLDPAEQERPMAFFIDASAELYAACLLHSGGAWMGAAADQAVLTELQQIAEVQWERFQASFAKHAGPLETPRLVSLGPVLEGGLCVSVVWAGGECALFAHSRDDLAALHGMWQRVFTL
;
A
#
# COMPACT_ATOMS: atom_id res chain seq x y z
N MET A 1 16.25 14.21 -4.74
CA MET A 1 16.02 13.75 -3.35
C MET A 1 17.32 13.82 -2.59
N THR A 2 17.35 14.49 -1.44
CA THR A 2 18.55 14.51 -0.60
C THR A 2 18.59 13.25 0.28
N HIS A 3 19.77 12.88 0.77
CA HIS A 3 19.95 11.73 1.66
C HIS A 3 19.12 11.88 2.97
N ASP A 4 18.90 13.12 3.39
CA ASP A 4 18.12 13.45 4.59
C ASP A 4 16.62 13.23 4.38
N ASP A 5 16.10 13.52 3.18
CA ASP A 5 14.69 13.22 2.82
C ASP A 5 14.43 11.71 2.86
N ALA A 6 15.37 10.90 2.36
CA ALA A 6 15.26 9.45 2.37
C ALA A 6 15.35 8.86 3.79
N ILE A 7 16.17 9.44 4.68
CA ILE A 7 16.23 9.03 6.09
C ILE A 7 14.93 9.41 6.81
N ALA A 8 14.45 10.64 6.61
CA ALA A 8 13.22 11.12 7.23
C ALA A 8 12.01 10.27 6.79
N GLY A 9 11.91 9.95 5.50
CA GLY A 9 10.89 9.04 4.98
C GLY A 9 10.95 7.64 5.60
N ASN A 10 12.15 7.06 5.72
CA ASN A 10 12.31 5.75 6.34
C ASN A 10 11.97 5.74 7.84
N LEU A 11 12.36 6.78 8.58
CA LEU A 11 12.04 6.91 10.01
C LEU A 11 10.54 7.14 10.25
N ALA A 12 9.89 7.95 9.41
CA ALA A 12 8.45 8.15 9.45
C ALA A 12 7.70 6.84 9.12
N ALA A 13 8.15 6.11 8.10
CA ALA A 13 7.59 4.81 7.73
C ALA A 13 7.74 3.75 8.83
N LEU A 14 8.87 3.75 9.56
CA LEU A 14 9.10 2.85 10.69
C LEU A 14 8.26 3.22 11.92
N GLY A 15 8.05 4.52 12.18
CA GLY A 15 7.27 5.00 13.33
C GLY A 15 5.75 4.89 13.16
N ALA A 16 5.24 5.00 11.93
CA ALA A 16 3.80 5.01 11.65
C ALA A 16 3.16 3.61 11.52
N ARG A 17 3.95 2.54 11.38
CA ARG A 17 3.45 1.19 11.10
C ARG A 17 3.16 0.43 12.39
N GLN A 18 1.88 0.31 12.76
CA GLN A 18 1.47 -0.79 13.64
C GLN A 18 1.84 -2.10 12.94
N THR A 19 2.75 -2.85 13.56
CA THR A 19 3.24 -4.08 12.97
C THR A 19 2.26 -5.19 13.27
N VAL A 20 1.56 -5.67 12.24
CA VAL A 20 0.63 -6.80 12.36
C VAL A 20 1.32 -8.09 11.96
N PHE A 21 1.05 -9.16 12.71
CA PHE A 21 1.59 -10.49 12.48
C PHE A 21 0.47 -11.50 12.20
N ARG A 22 0.70 -12.39 11.24
CA ARG A 22 -0.13 -13.57 10.94
C ARG A 22 0.76 -14.79 10.85
N ASP A 23 0.43 -15.82 11.62
CA ASP A 23 1.21 -17.07 11.70
C ASP A 23 2.71 -16.85 12.00
N GLY A 24 3.02 -15.85 12.82
CA GLY A 24 4.41 -15.48 13.16
C GLY A 24 5.14 -14.66 12.10
N LYS A 25 4.52 -14.41 10.94
CA LYS A 25 5.07 -13.59 9.85
C LYS A 25 4.52 -12.18 9.91
N ARG A 26 5.31 -11.18 9.50
CA ARG A 26 4.84 -9.78 9.48
C ARG A 26 4.01 -9.53 8.22
N VAL A 27 2.85 -8.91 8.36
CA VAL A 27 2.03 -8.46 7.23
C VAL A 27 2.61 -7.15 6.70
N ILE A 28 2.95 -7.10 5.41
CA ILE A 28 3.41 -5.87 4.74
C ILE A 28 2.39 -5.29 3.76
N SER A 29 1.44 -6.13 3.31
CA SER A 29 0.26 -5.72 2.55
C SER A 29 -0.87 -6.70 2.86
N ASN A 30 -2.12 -6.25 2.82
CA ASN A 30 -3.29 -7.13 2.91
C ASN A 30 -3.82 -7.58 1.54
N GLY A 31 -3.06 -7.36 0.47
CA GLY A 31 -3.45 -7.69 -0.89
C GLY A 31 -4.14 -6.55 -1.64
N CYS A 32 -4.43 -5.43 -0.97
CA CYS A 32 -4.92 -4.21 -1.64
C CYS A 32 -4.13 -2.96 -1.26
N PHE A 33 -4.04 -2.61 0.03
CA PHE A 33 -3.32 -1.41 0.48
C PHE A 33 -2.46 -1.70 1.73
N PRO A 34 -1.18 -1.25 1.78
CA PRO A 34 -0.44 -0.68 0.65
C PRO A 34 -0.36 -1.68 -0.51
N PRO A 35 -0.22 -1.22 -1.76
CA PRO A 35 -0.17 -2.13 -2.90
C PRO A 35 0.95 -3.17 -2.71
N PRO A 36 0.70 -4.47 -2.97
CA PRO A 36 1.63 -5.56 -2.67
C PRO A 36 3.05 -5.36 -3.19
N LEU A 37 3.21 -4.95 -4.46
CA LEU A 37 4.52 -4.81 -5.09
C LEU A 37 5.36 -3.68 -4.47
N PRO A 38 4.86 -2.43 -4.36
CA PRO A 38 5.49 -1.39 -3.56
C PRO A 38 5.87 -1.81 -2.14
N ALA A 39 5.00 -2.55 -1.45
CA ALA A 39 5.28 -3.03 -0.09
C ALA A 39 6.50 -3.96 -0.04
N ILE A 40 6.63 -4.88 -1.01
CA ILE A 40 7.78 -5.77 -1.17
C ILE A 40 9.06 -4.96 -1.44
N LEU A 41 9.01 -4.00 -2.36
CA LEU A 41 10.17 -3.16 -2.72
C LEU A 41 10.63 -2.30 -1.54
N GLN A 42 9.69 -1.73 -0.78
CA GLN A 42 10.01 -0.97 0.44
C GLN A 42 10.69 -1.85 1.50
N GLU A 43 10.28 -3.11 1.62
CA GLU A 43 10.93 -4.06 2.53
C GLU A 43 12.39 -4.35 2.12
N ILE A 44 12.65 -4.42 0.82
CA ILE A 44 14.02 -4.52 0.27
C ILE A 44 14.79 -3.20 0.53
N ALA A 45 14.16 -2.04 0.29
CA ALA A 45 14.76 -0.71 0.45
C ALA A 45 15.23 -0.42 1.89
N THR A 46 14.48 -0.93 2.87
CA THR A 46 14.76 -0.76 4.30
C THR A 46 15.78 -1.76 4.83
N THR A 47 16.12 -2.80 4.05
CA THR A 47 17.09 -3.83 4.44
C THR A 47 18.53 -3.38 4.14
N VAL A 48 19.20 -2.86 5.18
CA VAL A 48 20.60 -2.39 5.10
C VAL A 48 21.60 -3.52 5.32
N LEU A 49 21.42 -4.31 6.38
CA LEU A 49 22.28 -5.45 6.69
C LEU A 49 21.87 -6.66 5.84
N GLN A 50 22.84 -7.51 5.50
CA GLN A 50 22.56 -8.74 4.77
C GLN A 50 21.53 -9.61 5.52
N ARG A 51 20.39 -9.85 4.88
CA ARG A 51 19.29 -10.67 5.39
C ARG A 51 18.72 -11.54 4.28
N GLN A 52 18.11 -12.64 4.68
CA GLN A 52 17.21 -13.38 3.81
C GLN A 52 15.80 -12.87 4.06
N LEU A 53 15.13 -12.40 3.01
CA LEU A 53 13.72 -12.02 3.05
C LEU A 53 12.92 -13.10 2.33
N CYS A 54 11.91 -13.66 2.99
CA CYS A 54 10.96 -14.58 2.36
C CYS A 54 9.58 -13.94 2.32
N PHE A 55 9.13 -13.59 1.13
CA PHE A 55 7.80 -13.04 0.89
C PHE A 55 6.83 -14.18 0.61
N HIS A 56 5.64 -14.09 1.20
CA HIS A 56 4.56 -15.05 0.99
C HIS A 56 3.29 -14.36 0.55
N ALA A 57 2.58 -14.95 -0.41
CA ALA A 57 1.23 -14.57 -0.79
C ALA A 57 0.41 -15.84 -1.01
N GLY A 58 -0.39 -16.24 -0.01
CA GLY A 58 -1.02 -17.57 0.00
C GLY A 58 0.02 -18.70 0.07
N ASP A 59 -0.05 -19.65 -0.88
CA ASP A 59 0.89 -20.77 -0.99
C ASP A 59 2.16 -20.41 -1.77
N SER A 60 2.17 -19.28 -2.46
CA SER A 60 3.29 -18.79 -3.25
C SER A 60 4.32 -18.11 -2.36
N HIS A 61 5.61 -18.30 -2.67
CA HIS A 61 6.68 -17.66 -1.92
C HIS A 61 7.90 -17.32 -2.78
N LEU A 62 8.60 -16.27 -2.40
CA LEU A 62 9.85 -15.82 -3.03
C LEU A 62 10.86 -15.46 -1.94
N ALA A 63 11.97 -16.19 -1.87
CA ALA A 63 13.04 -15.97 -0.89
C ALA A 63 14.29 -15.40 -1.56
N LEU A 64 14.75 -14.25 -1.08
CA LEU A 64 15.85 -13.47 -1.64
C LEU A 64 16.87 -13.15 -0.55
N VAL A 65 18.15 -13.09 -0.91
CA VAL A 65 19.17 -12.44 -0.08
C VAL A 65 19.25 -10.98 -0.47
N VAL A 66 19.12 -10.09 0.51
CA VAL A 66 19.16 -8.64 0.34
C VAL A 66 20.25 -8.06 1.21
N SER A 67 21.05 -7.15 0.67
CA SER A 67 22.08 -6.40 1.41
C SER A 67 22.24 -5.02 0.80
N GLU A 68 22.44 -3.99 1.62
CA GLU A 68 22.67 -2.61 1.14
C GLU A 68 21.61 -2.15 0.10
N ARG A 69 20.35 -2.54 0.30
CA ARG A 69 19.22 -2.24 -0.61
C ARG A 69 19.38 -2.85 -2.02
N ARG A 70 20.13 -3.94 -2.14
CA ARG A 70 20.35 -4.68 -3.38
C ARG A 70 19.89 -6.12 -3.23
N LEU A 71 19.28 -6.67 -4.27
CA LEU A 71 19.01 -8.10 -4.37
C LEU A 71 20.30 -8.82 -4.77
N MET A 72 20.80 -9.69 -3.90
CA MET A 72 22.09 -10.36 -4.08
C MET A 72 21.91 -11.72 -4.76
N SER A 73 20.93 -12.51 -4.31
CA SER A 73 20.66 -13.84 -4.84
C SER A 73 19.21 -14.26 -4.60
N LEU A 74 18.72 -15.18 -5.43
CA LEU A 74 17.47 -15.89 -5.20
C LEU A 74 17.75 -17.21 -4.46
N VAL A 75 17.11 -17.41 -3.32
CA VAL A 75 17.29 -18.60 -2.46
C VAL A 75 16.29 -19.69 -2.80
N SER A 76 15.02 -19.32 -2.98
CA SER A 76 13.95 -20.24 -3.36
C SER A 76 12.79 -19.46 -3.96
N ALA A 77 11.99 -20.16 -4.77
CA ALA A 77 10.73 -19.67 -5.28
C ALA A 77 9.74 -20.84 -5.39
N SER A 78 8.45 -20.56 -5.19
CA SER A 78 7.39 -21.53 -5.44
C SER A 78 7.27 -21.85 -6.94
N SER A 79 6.76 -23.04 -7.27
CA SER A 79 6.75 -23.55 -8.65
C SER A 79 5.88 -22.75 -9.64
N ASP A 80 4.91 -22.01 -9.12
CA ASP A 80 4.06 -21.08 -9.86
C ASP A 80 4.80 -19.79 -10.28
N LEU A 81 5.95 -19.50 -9.68
CA LEU A 81 6.88 -18.44 -10.08
C LEU A 81 7.93 -19.00 -11.05
N ALA A 82 7.47 -19.53 -12.18
CA ALA A 82 8.31 -20.25 -13.16
C ALA A 82 9.50 -19.41 -13.67
N GLU A 83 9.34 -18.10 -13.76
CA GLU A 83 10.37 -17.13 -14.18
C GLU A 83 11.56 -17.09 -13.23
N ALA A 84 11.32 -17.30 -11.93
CA ALA A 84 12.36 -17.26 -10.90
C ALA A 84 13.10 -18.60 -10.78
N GLN A 85 12.51 -19.72 -11.22
CA GLN A 85 13.08 -21.06 -11.02
C GLN A 85 14.52 -21.21 -11.57
N PRO A 86 14.87 -20.71 -12.77
CA PRO A 86 16.23 -20.82 -13.31
C PRO A 86 17.27 -20.03 -12.53
N LEU A 87 16.84 -19.07 -11.70
CA LEU A 87 17.72 -18.16 -10.95
C LEU A 87 18.04 -18.66 -9.54
N ILE A 88 17.44 -19.77 -9.11
CA ILE A 88 17.63 -20.29 -7.75
C ILE A 88 19.09 -20.68 -7.55
N GLY A 89 19.71 -20.11 -6.50
CA GLY A 89 21.11 -20.35 -6.15
C GLY A 89 22.12 -19.57 -7.01
N THR A 90 21.67 -18.73 -7.96
CA THR A 90 22.57 -17.88 -8.74
C THR A 90 22.71 -16.49 -8.09
N ALA A 91 23.89 -15.90 -8.24
CA ALA A 91 24.11 -14.50 -7.89
C ALA A 91 23.44 -13.62 -8.95
N LEU A 92 22.69 -12.59 -8.52
CA LEU A 92 21.95 -11.72 -9.42
C LEU A 92 22.81 -10.53 -9.83
N SER A 93 23.17 -10.44 -11.11
CA SER A 93 23.92 -9.30 -11.64
C SER A 93 23.03 -8.38 -12.47
N HIS A 94 23.26 -7.07 -12.35
CA HIS A 94 22.57 -6.06 -13.18
C HIS A 94 23.06 -6.04 -14.64
N ASP A 95 24.19 -6.69 -14.94
CA ASP A 95 24.71 -6.84 -16.30
C ASP A 95 23.92 -7.87 -17.13
N GLN A 96 22.95 -8.56 -16.53
CA GLN A 96 22.12 -9.59 -17.16
C GLN A 96 20.67 -9.10 -17.19
N PRO A 97 20.23 -8.40 -18.25
CA PRO A 97 18.87 -7.85 -18.33
C PRO A 97 17.79 -8.94 -18.21
N GLU A 98 18.05 -10.13 -18.74
CA GLU A 98 17.15 -11.29 -18.62
C GLU A 98 16.93 -11.73 -17.17
N VAL A 99 17.93 -11.55 -16.30
CA VAL A 99 17.81 -11.85 -14.86
C VAL A 99 16.97 -10.80 -14.17
N LEU A 100 17.19 -9.52 -14.49
CA LEU A 100 16.40 -8.41 -13.95
C LEU A 100 14.92 -8.56 -14.33
N GLU A 101 14.62 -8.86 -15.60
CA GLU A 101 13.27 -9.10 -16.10
C GLU A 101 12.59 -10.29 -15.40
N ALA A 102 13.30 -11.41 -15.24
CA ALA A 102 12.76 -12.59 -14.60
C ALA A 102 12.46 -12.37 -13.10
N VAL A 103 13.33 -11.67 -12.38
CA VAL A 103 13.08 -11.28 -10.98
C VAL A 103 11.89 -10.34 -10.90
N ALA A 104 11.83 -9.34 -11.79
CA ALA A 104 10.73 -8.39 -11.81
C ALA A 104 9.39 -9.08 -12.09
N ALA A 105 9.34 -9.96 -13.09
CA ALA A 105 8.17 -10.74 -13.43
C ALA A 105 7.70 -11.62 -12.26
N ALA A 106 8.63 -12.25 -11.53
CA ALA A 106 8.30 -13.05 -10.35
C ALA A 106 7.71 -12.22 -9.21
N MET A 107 8.24 -11.02 -8.96
CA MET A 107 7.72 -10.11 -7.93
C MET A 107 6.33 -9.56 -8.31
N VAL A 108 6.13 -9.19 -9.58
CA VAL A 108 4.83 -8.76 -10.12
C VAL A 108 3.81 -9.90 -9.98
N ARG A 109 4.18 -11.13 -10.37
CA ARG A 109 3.30 -12.29 -10.25
C ARG A 109 2.92 -12.58 -8.80
N LEU A 110 3.87 -12.53 -7.87
CA LEU A 110 3.59 -12.69 -6.44
C LEU A 110 2.62 -11.60 -5.93
N ALA A 111 2.80 -10.36 -6.38
CA ALA A 111 1.95 -9.22 -6.01
C ALA A 111 0.52 -9.31 -6.56
N GLN A 112 0.30 -10.02 -7.66
CA GLN A 112 -1.01 -10.19 -8.31
C GLN A 112 -1.90 -11.27 -7.67
N MET A 113 -1.44 -11.99 -6.66
CA MET A 113 -2.16 -13.12 -6.06
C MET A 113 -3.42 -12.73 -5.26
N GLU A 114 -3.74 -11.43 -5.13
CA GLU A 114 -4.87 -10.89 -4.33
C GLU A 114 -4.92 -11.40 -2.87
N GLN A 115 -3.79 -11.85 -2.35
CA GLN A 115 -3.63 -12.32 -0.97
C GLN A 115 -2.80 -11.32 -0.15
N PRO A 116 -2.96 -11.32 1.18
CA PRO A 116 -2.03 -10.62 2.06
C PRO A 116 -0.59 -11.04 1.78
N VAL A 117 0.29 -10.06 1.61
CA VAL A 117 1.73 -10.30 1.50
C VAL A 117 2.34 -10.27 2.89
N LEU A 118 2.94 -11.39 3.26
CA LEU A 118 3.68 -11.57 4.50
C LEU A 118 5.17 -11.59 4.22
N VAL A 119 5.99 -11.17 5.18
CA VAL A 119 7.44 -11.28 5.14
C VAL A 119 7.99 -11.99 6.37
N GLU A 120 8.89 -12.93 6.12
CA GLU A 120 9.82 -13.47 7.11
C GLU A 120 11.21 -12.91 6.87
N THR A 121 11.88 -12.47 7.94
CA THR A 121 13.25 -11.97 7.89
C THR A 121 14.16 -12.91 8.66
N GLY A 122 15.14 -13.48 7.98
CA GLY A 122 16.15 -14.37 8.55
C GLY A 122 17.57 -13.87 8.35
N PHE A 123 18.51 -14.53 9.03
CA PHE A 123 19.93 -14.38 8.68
C PHE A 123 20.19 -15.13 7.38
N ALA A 124 20.89 -14.47 6.44
CA ALA A 124 21.39 -15.17 5.28
C ALA A 124 22.41 -16.22 5.72
N ALA A 125 22.34 -17.42 5.14
CA ALA A 125 23.45 -18.37 5.28
C ALA A 125 24.75 -17.71 4.79
N ALA A 126 25.88 -18.04 5.41
CA ALA A 126 27.17 -17.58 4.94
C ALA A 126 27.30 -17.97 3.46
N ALA A 127 27.32 -16.97 2.57
CA ALA A 127 27.54 -17.22 1.17
C ALA A 127 28.88 -17.96 1.07
N ALA A 128 28.88 -19.13 0.43
CA ALA A 128 30.14 -19.76 0.04
C ALA A 128 30.90 -18.71 -0.77
N ASP A 129 32.16 -18.48 -0.40
CA ASP A 129 33.11 -17.43 -0.79
C ASP A 129 33.25 -17.23 -2.33
N SER A 130 32.16 -16.95 -3.03
CA SER A 130 32.15 -16.53 -4.41
C SER A 130 32.58 -15.07 -4.39
N GLY A 131 33.86 -14.82 -4.67
CA GLY A 131 34.55 -13.52 -4.58
C GLY A 131 33.97 -12.40 -5.47
N LEU A 132 32.70 -12.05 -5.23
CA LEU A 132 31.89 -11.09 -5.98
C LEU A 132 31.24 -10.13 -4.98
N GLY A 133 32.07 -9.35 -4.29
CA GLY A 133 31.59 -8.25 -3.45
C GLY A 133 31.00 -7.07 -4.23
N SER A 134 30.39 -7.23 -5.42
CA SER A 134 29.96 -6.03 -6.18
C SER A 134 28.83 -6.11 -7.20
N LEU A 135 28.08 -7.20 -7.36
CA LEU A 135 26.99 -7.20 -8.36
C LEU A 135 25.74 -7.84 -7.76
N GLY A 136 24.96 -7.03 -7.06
CA GLY A 136 23.55 -7.27 -6.75
C GLY A 136 22.68 -6.30 -7.57
N LEU A 137 21.42 -6.65 -7.82
CA LEU A 137 20.47 -5.78 -8.51
C LEU A 137 20.12 -4.58 -7.62
N PRO A 138 20.42 -3.34 -8.03
CA PRO A 138 19.94 -2.15 -7.35
C PRO A 138 18.42 -2.12 -7.38
N LEU A 139 17.80 -1.76 -6.25
CA LEU A 139 16.34 -1.60 -6.18
C LEU A 139 15.80 -0.61 -7.23
N THR A 140 16.54 0.48 -7.49
CA THR A 140 16.14 1.50 -8.46
C THR A 140 15.96 0.94 -9.87
N MET A 141 16.75 -0.07 -10.27
CA MET A 141 16.56 -0.72 -11.58
C MET A 141 15.29 -1.57 -11.64
N LEU A 142 14.89 -2.17 -10.51
CA LEU A 142 13.63 -2.90 -10.41
C LEU A 142 12.44 -1.92 -10.45
N GLU A 143 12.55 -0.77 -9.79
CA GLU A 143 11.53 0.26 -9.83
C GLU A 143 11.34 0.81 -11.25
N GLU A 144 12.44 1.07 -11.97
CA GLU A 144 12.44 1.53 -13.36
C GLU A 144 11.79 0.51 -14.32
N ILE A 145 12.14 -0.78 -14.22
CA ILE A 145 11.60 -1.79 -15.14
C ILE A 145 10.13 -2.12 -14.88
N MET A 146 9.67 -1.94 -13.64
CA MET A 146 8.28 -2.16 -13.24
C MET A 146 7.38 -0.94 -13.49
N ASP A 147 7.96 0.20 -13.91
CA ASP A 147 7.25 1.46 -14.17
C ASP A 147 6.38 1.91 -12.98
N LEU A 148 6.95 1.84 -11.76
CA LEU A 148 6.21 2.19 -10.55
C LEU A 148 6.25 3.68 -10.28
N ASP A 149 5.08 4.32 -10.23
CA ASP A 149 4.98 5.72 -9.79
C ASP A 149 5.07 5.81 -8.25
N PRO A 150 6.15 6.38 -7.67
CA PRO A 150 6.25 6.55 -6.23
C PRO A 150 5.15 7.45 -5.65
N ALA A 151 4.58 8.36 -6.44
CA ALA A 151 3.49 9.24 -5.98
C ALA A 151 2.16 8.49 -5.81
N GLU A 152 1.96 7.36 -6.48
CA GLU A 152 0.75 6.53 -6.34
C GLU A 152 0.81 5.59 -5.13
N GLN A 153 1.99 5.32 -4.60
CA GLN A 153 2.21 4.31 -3.54
C GLN A 153 1.73 4.76 -2.15
N GLU A 154 1.51 6.06 -1.94
CA GLU A 154 1.24 6.65 -0.61
C GLU A 154 -0.11 7.38 -0.51
N ARG A 155 -1.09 7.04 -1.35
CA ARG A 155 -2.39 7.75 -1.40
C ARG A 155 -3.57 6.84 -0.98
N PRO A 156 -3.67 6.44 0.29
CA PRO A 156 -4.72 5.53 0.75
C PRO A 156 -6.13 6.10 0.55
N MET A 157 -6.33 7.41 0.72
CA MET A 157 -7.63 8.04 0.48
C MET A 157 -8.03 8.00 -0.99
N ALA A 158 -7.10 8.31 -1.90
CA ALA A 158 -7.36 8.23 -3.34
C ALA A 158 -7.71 6.80 -3.75
N PHE A 159 -6.90 5.82 -3.32
CA PHE A 159 -7.19 4.41 -3.55
C PHE A 159 -8.56 3.99 -3.00
N PHE A 160 -8.90 4.41 -1.78
CA PHE A 160 -10.20 4.11 -1.18
C PHE A 160 -11.37 4.68 -1.98
N ILE A 161 -11.25 5.92 -2.47
CA ILE A 161 -12.26 6.57 -3.32
C ILE A 161 -12.42 5.77 -4.62
N ASP A 162 -11.33 5.49 -5.33
CA ASP A 162 -11.36 4.78 -6.61
C ASP A 162 -11.91 3.35 -6.46
N ALA A 163 -11.45 2.61 -5.45
CA ALA A 163 -11.92 1.25 -5.16
C ALA A 163 -13.40 1.21 -4.70
N SER A 164 -13.96 2.35 -4.29
CA SER A 164 -15.34 2.47 -3.86
C SER A 164 -16.24 3.16 -4.90
N ALA A 165 -15.76 3.40 -6.12
CA ALA A 165 -16.46 4.20 -7.13
C ALA A 165 -17.88 3.71 -7.46
N GLU A 166 -18.11 2.39 -7.38
CA GLU A 166 -19.44 1.79 -7.62
C GLU A 166 -20.36 1.82 -6.39
N LEU A 167 -19.83 2.18 -5.22
CA LEU A 167 -20.53 2.14 -3.92
C LEU A 167 -21.11 3.50 -3.51
N TYR A 168 -20.93 4.55 -4.33
CA TYR A 168 -21.45 5.88 -4.05
C TYR A 168 -22.00 6.56 -5.31
N ALA A 169 -22.96 7.46 -5.12
CA ALA A 169 -23.51 8.30 -6.18
C ALA A 169 -22.68 9.59 -6.39
N ALA A 170 -22.11 10.12 -5.30
CA ALA A 170 -21.24 11.28 -5.31
C ALA A 170 -20.16 11.19 -4.22
N CYS A 171 -18.99 11.76 -4.49
CA CYS A 171 -17.87 11.88 -3.57
C CYS A 171 -17.30 13.31 -3.57
N LEU A 172 -16.98 13.82 -2.39
CA LEU A 172 -16.24 15.07 -2.18
C LEU A 172 -15.00 14.80 -1.33
N LEU A 173 -13.83 15.12 -1.85
CA LEU A 173 -12.55 15.05 -1.16
C LEU A 173 -12.08 16.46 -0.78
N HIS A 174 -11.83 16.68 0.51
CA HIS A 174 -11.08 17.84 1.00
C HIS A 174 -9.62 17.46 1.21
N SER A 175 -8.74 18.02 0.40
CA SER A 175 -7.29 17.85 0.50
C SER A 175 -6.61 19.19 0.21
N GLY A 176 -5.55 19.53 0.95
CA GLY A 176 -4.82 20.79 0.76
C GLY A 176 -5.65 22.07 0.96
N GLY A 177 -6.75 22.02 1.69
CA GLY A 177 -7.63 23.19 1.94
C GLY A 177 -8.66 23.46 0.83
N ALA A 178 -8.81 22.57 -0.14
CA ALA A 178 -9.79 22.69 -1.21
C ALA A 178 -10.67 21.44 -1.31
N TRP A 179 -11.92 21.64 -1.72
CA TRP A 179 -12.85 20.57 -2.07
C TRP A 179 -12.71 20.20 -3.55
N MET A 180 -12.62 18.90 -3.81
CA MET A 180 -12.62 18.29 -5.13
C MET A 180 -13.75 17.27 -5.19
N GLY A 181 -14.59 17.32 -6.22
CA GLY A 181 -15.78 16.49 -6.33
C GLY A 181 -15.76 15.59 -7.55
N ALA A 182 -16.32 14.39 -7.41
CA ALA A 182 -16.61 13.46 -8.49
C ALA A 182 -17.99 12.82 -8.23
N ALA A 183 -18.85 12.73 -9.25
CA ALA A 183 -20.17 12.13 -9.11
C ALA A 183 -20.72 11.61 -10.42
N ALA A 184 -21.55 10.57 -10.33
CA ALA A 184 -22.44 10.17 -11.41
C ALA A 184 -23.69 11.07 -11.48
N ASP A 185 -24.12 11.61 -10.34
CA ASP A 185 -25.24 12.54 -10.22
C ASP A 185 -24.78 13.91 -9.70
N GLN A 186 -24.83 14.91 -10.58
CA GLN A 186 -24.40 16.28 -10.27
C GLN A 186 -25.30 16.98 -9.25
N ALA A 187 -26.59 16.62 -9.16
CA ALA A 187 -27.49 17.20 -8.18
C ALA A 187 -27.10 16.76 -6.76
N VAL A 188 -26.84 15.45 -6.59
CA VAL A 188 -26.37 14.88 -5.33
C VAL A 188 -25.01 15.48 -4.91
N LEU A 189 -24.09 15.67 -5.87
CA LEU A 189 -22.82 16.34 -5.58
C LEU A 189 -23.00 17.77 -5.06
N THR A 190 -23.92 18.52 -5.67
CA THR A 190 -24.22 19.91 -5.27
C THR A 190 -24.80 19.96 -3.86
N GLU A 191 -25.73 19.06 -3.53
CA GLU A 191 -26.31 18.94 -2.19
C GLU A 191 -25.23 18.57 -1.15
N LEU A 192 -24.38 17.58 -1.48
CA LEU A 192 -23.27 17.17 -0.62
C LEU A 192 -22.29 18.32 -0.38
N GLN A 193 -22.03 19.15 -1.39
CA GLN A 193 -21.12 20.30 -1.27
C GLN A 193 -21.70 21.37 -0.34
N GLN A 194 -23.00 21.67 -0.45
CA GLN A 194 -23.67 22.60 0.44
C GLN A 194 -23.60 22.13 1.90
N ILE A 195 -23.81 20.84 2.15
CA ILE A 195 -23.69 20.26 3.50
C ILE A 195 -22.26 20.38 4.00
N ALA A 196 -21.28 20.03 3.15
CA ALA A 196 -19.87 20.11 3.49
C ALA A 196 -19.49 21.54 3.90
N GLU A 197 -19.80 22.54 3.09
CA GLU A 197 -19.47 23.95 3.34
C GLU A 197 -20.11 24.49 4.62
N VAL A 198 -21.39 24.16 4.87
CA VAL A 198 -22.11 24.66 6.05
C VAL A 198 -21.66 23.98 7.34
N GLN A 199 -21.36 22.68 7.30
CA GLN A 199 -21.05 21.89 8.50
C GLN A 199 -19.56 21.68 8.74
N TRP A 200 -18.67 22.15 7.84
CA TRP A 200 -17.24 21.85 7.88
C TRP A 200 -16.58 22.11 9.24
N GLU A 201 -16.73 23.32 9.77
CA GLU A 201 -16.14 23.69 11.06
C GLU A 201 -16.66 22.81 12.21
N ARG A 202 -17.94 22.44 12.16
CA ARG A 202 -18.55 21.56 13.16
C ARG A 202 -18.04 20.13 13.04
N PHE A 203 -17.84 19.64 11.81
CA PHE A 203 -17.24 18.33 11.57
C PHE A 203 -15.81 18.29 12.09
N GLN A 204 -15.00 19.30 11.76
CA GLN A 204 -13.63 19.41 12.28
C GLN A 204 -13.59 19.47 13.80
N ALA A 205 -14.43 20.31 14.42
CA ALA A 205 -14.50 20.43 15.88
C ALA A 205 -14.96 19.13 16.56
N SER A 206 -15.96 18.46 15.99
CA SER A 206 -16.45 17.17 16.49
C SER A 206 -15.39 16.08 16.36
N PHE A 207 -14.67 16.05 15.25
CA PHE A 207 -13.56 15.13 15.03
C PHE A 207 -12.45 15.38 16.05
N ALA A 208 -11.99 16.62 16.20
CA ALA A 208 -10.95 17.00 17.16
C ALA A 208 -11.32 16.66 18.62
N LYS A 209 -12.61 16.76 18.99
CA LYS A 209 -13.10 16.43 20.33
C LYS A 209 -13.06 14.93 20.63
N HIS A 210 -13.13 14.08 19.61
CA HIS A 210 -13.23 12.62 19.76
C HIS A 210 -12.00 11.89 19.22
N ALA A 211 -11.07 12.62 18.61
CA ALA A 211 -9.80 12.10 18.16
C ALA A 211 -8.94 11.76 19.39
N GLY A 212 -8.40 10.54 19.42
CA GLY A 212 -7.08 10.33 20.05
C GLY A 212 -6.02 11.10 19.25
N PRO A 213 -4.72 10.77 19.33
CA PRO A 213 -3.76 11.36 18.38
C PRO A 213 -4.32 11.24 16.95
N LEU A 214 -4.24 12.33 16.18
CA LEU A 214 -4.90 12.61 14.88
C LEU A 214 -4.56 11.62 13.74
N GLU A 215 -3.97 10.48 14.06
CA GLU A 215 -3.34 9.55 13.14
C GLU A 215 -4.23 8.34 12.80
N THR A 216 -5.24 8.02 13.62
CA THR A 216 -6.10 6.85 13.33
C THR A 216 -7.18 7.18 12.31
N PRO A 217 -7.25 6.47 11.18
CA PRO A 217 -8.33 6.62 10.20
C PRO A 217 -9.71 6.39 10.83
N ARG A 218 -10.75 7.06 10.32
CA ARG A 218 -12.13 6.89 10.80
C ARG A 218 -13.13 6.96 9.67
N LEU A 219 -14.20 6.18 9.79
CA LEU A 219 -15.41 6.28 8.97
C LEU A 219 -16.60 6.51 9.88
N VAL A 220 -17.38 7.54 9.61
CA VAL A 220 -18.64 7.87 10.29
C VAL A 220 -19.74 7.90 9.26
N SER A 221 -20.79 7.11 9.45
CA SER A 221 -21.95 7.12 8.57
C SER A 221 -23.14 7.78 9.25
N LEU A 222 -23.77 8.71 8.54
CA LEU A 222 -25.04 9.30 8.88
C LEU A 222 -26.12 8.57 8.08
N GLY A 223 -27.28 8.36 8.71
CA GLY A 223 -28.43 7.72 8.06
C GLY A 223 -28.93 8.49 6.83
N PRO A 224 -30.12 8.15 6.31
CA PRO A 224 -30.67 8.81 5.13
C PRO A 224 -30.92 10.29 5.43
N VAL A 225 -30.04 11.17 4.93
CA VAL A 225 -30.05 12.62 5.21
C VAL A 225 -30.19 13.46 3.95
N LEU A 226 -29.97 12.87 2.77
CA LEU A 226 -30.15 13.53 1.47
C LEU A 226 -31.49 13.16 0.85
N GLU A 227 -31.89 13.93 -0.17
CA GLU A 227 -33.00 13.56 -1.03
C GLU A 227 -32.78 12.17 -1.67
N GLY A 228 -33.89 11.47 -1.95
CA GLY A 228 -33.84 10.08 -2.43
C GLY A 228 -33.46 9.04 -1.36
N GLY A 229 -33.28 9.44 -0.10
CA GLY A 229 -32.98 8.53 1.00
C GLY A 229 -31.53 8.06 1.04
N LEU A 230 -30.62 8.80 0.40
CA LEU A 230 -29.19 8.51 0.42
C LEU A 230 -28.59 8.83 1.80
N CYS A 231 -27.67 7.97 2.21
CA CYS A 231 -26.85 8.12 3.39
C CYS A 231 -25.60 8.95 3.06
N VAL A 232 -25.02 9.58 4.08
CA VAL A 232 -23.74 10.29 3.95
C VAL A 232 -22.72 9.67 4.87
N SER A 233 -21.64 9.16 4.30
CA SER A 233 -20.47 8.72 5.06
C SER A 233 -19.35 9.72 4.95
N VAL A 234 -18.64 9.94 6.05
CA VAL A 234 -17.48 10.81 6.13
C VAL A 234 -16.28 10.01 6.61
N VAL A 235 -15.19 10.09 5.87
CA VAL A 235 -13.95 9.36 6.11
C VAL A 235 -12.80 10.33 6.31
N TRP A 236 -12.03 10.14 7.38
CA TRP A 236 -10.82 10.92 7.65
C TRP A 236 -9.61 10.01 7.76
N ALA A 237 -8.53 10.36 7.08
CA ALA A 237 -7.23 9.70 7.19
C ALA A 237 -6.11 10.61 6.68
N GLY A 238 -4.95 10.63 7.34
CA GLY A 238 -3.76 11.34 6.83
C GLY A 238 -3.94 12.85 6.61
N GLY A 239 -4.85 13.50 7.33
CA GLY A 239 -5.18 14.92 7.12
C GLY A 239 -6.15 15.20 5.97
N GLU A 240 -6.59 14.16 5.25
CA GLU A 240 -7.60 14.23 4.20
C GLU A 240 -8.99 13.86 4.76
N CYS A 241 -10.03 14.39 4.11
CA CYS A 241 -11.43 14.08 4.43
C CYS A 241 -12.22 13.79 3.16
N ALA A 242 -12.91 12.67 3.09
CA ALA A 242 -13.81 12.34 1.99
C ALA A 242 -15.25 12.17 2.50
N LEU A 243 -16.21 12.77 1.79
CA LEU A 243 -17.64 12.60 1.99
C LEU A 243 -18.20 11.78 0.83
N PHE A 244 -19.03 10.80 1.14
CA PHE A 244 -19.67 9.91 0.18
C PHE A 244 -21.19 9.97 0.36
N ALA A 245 -21.92 10.19 -0.73
CA ALA A 245 -23.35 9.97 -0.79
C ALA A 245 -23.61 8.58 -1.36
N HIS A 246 -24.23 7.68 -0.60
CA HIS A 246 -24.41 6.27 -0.99
C HIS A 246 -25.76 5.71 -0.55
N SER A 247 -26.18 4.57 -1.10
CA SER A 247 -27.39 3.89 -0.63
C SER A 247 -27.16 3.25 0.73
N ARG A 248 -28.23 2.96 1.47
CA ARG A 248 -28.10 2.22 2.75
C ARG A 248 -27.49 0.83 2.54
N ASP A 249 -27.79 0.19 1.41
CA ASP A 249 -27.38 -1.18 1.14
C ASP A 249 -25.86 -1.27 0.86
N ASP A 250 -25.26 -0.18 0.35
CA ASP A 250 -23.82 -0.11 0.06
C ASP A 250 -22.95 0.14 1.30
N LEU A 251 -23.54 0.54 2.44
CA LEU A 251 -22.78 0.91 3.64
C LEU A 251 -21.86 -0.21 4.14
N ALA A 252 -22.33 -1.46 4.11
CA ALA A 252 -21.54 -2.59 4.56
C ALA A 252 -20.31 -2.82 3.66
N ALA A 253 -20.48 -2.69 2.34
CA ALA A 253 -19.40 -2.83 1.38
C ALA A 253 -18.38 -1.67 1.51
N LEU A 254 -18.88 -0.43 1.65
CA LEU A 254 -18.04 0.76 1.83
C LEU A 254 -17.21 0.66 3.11
N HIS A 255 -17.82 0.22 4.22
CA HIS A 255 -17.11 -0.01 5.48
C HIS A 255 -16.09 -1.16 5.36
N GLY A 256 -16.44 -2.25 4.67
CA GLY A 256 -15.51 -3.34 4.39
C GLY A 256 -14.29 -2.88 3.59
N MET A 257 -14.49 -2.04 2.57
CA MET A 257 -13.39 -1.44 1.81
C MET A 257 -12.55 -0.50 2.69
N TRP A 258 -13.18 0.31 3.53
CA TRP A 258 -12.47 1.21 4.45
C TRP A 258 -11.57 0.41 5.42
N GLN A 259 -12.08 -0.67 6.00
CA GLN A 259 -11.27 -1.56 6.85
C GLN A 259 -10.08 -2.15 6.07
N ARG A 260 -10.32 -2.59 4.83
CA ARG A 260 -9.27 -3.10 3.96
C ARG A 260 -8.21 -2.04 3.62
N VAL A 261 -8.55 -0.76 3.48
CA VAL A 261 -7.53 0.24 3.14
C VAL A 261 -6.76 0.72 4.37
N PHE A 262 -7.45 0.87 5.50
CA PHE A 262 -6.96 1.68 6.63
C PHE A 262 -6.66 0.89 7.92
N THR A 263 -6.98 -0.41 7.99
CA THR A 263 -6.88 -1.18 9.25
C THR A 263 -6.04 -2.46 9.14
N LEU A 264 -4.85 -2.36 8.54
CA LEU A 264 -3.87 -3.47 8.52
C LEU A 264 -3.59 -4.06 9.89
#